data_AF-A0A968TZD2-F1
#
_entry.id   AF-A0A968TZD2-F1
#
_cell.length_a   1.000
_cell.length_b   1.000
_cell.length_c   1.000
_cell.angle_alpha   90.00
_cell.angle_beta   90.00
_cell.angle_gamma   90.00
#
_symmetry.space_group_name_H-M   'P 1'
#
loop_
_entity.id
_entity.type
_entity.pdbx_description
1 polymer ?
#
loop_
_entity_poly.entity_id
_entity_poly.type
_entity_poly.pdbx_seq_one_letter_code
_entity_poly.pdbx_strand_id
1 'polypeptide(L)' 'MLGLQMQPGDTSIEQTRVRVAPGTAVLVVAGPVEIDGQAWWQVRVFNQEGWSPAEALEIR' A
#
# COMPACT_ATOMS: atom_id res chain seq x y z
N MET A 1 2.58 -11.39 -1.86
CA MET A 1 2.79 -10.40 -2.94
C MET A 1 1.97 -9.18 -2.57
N LEU A 2 2.58 -8.02 -2.46
CA LEU A 2 1.90 -6.77 -2.07
C LEU A 2 1.56 -5.97 -3.32
N GLY A 3 0.33 -5.49 -3.43
CA GLY A 3 -0.09 -4.57 -4.50
C GLY A 3 -0.17 -3.14 -3.99
N LEU A 4 0.41 -2.17 -4.72
CA LEU A 4 0.21 -0.75 -4.46
C LEU A 4 -0.91 -0.20 -5.35
N GLN A 5 -1.81 0.55 -4.72
CA GLN A 5 -2.99 1.13 -5.34
C GLN A 5 -2.84 2.62 -5.60
N MET A 6 -3.56 3.16 -6.59
CA MET A 6 -3.56 4.60 -6.86
C MET A 6 -4.39 5.40 -5.84
N GLN A 7 -5.41 4.78 -5.25
CA GLN A 7 -6.34 5.41 -4.30
C GLN A 7 -6.60 4.43 -3.15
N PRO A 8 -6.67 4.90 -1.90
CA PRO A 8 -7.08 4.07 -0.77
C PRO A 8 -8.56 3.70 -0.87
N GLY A 9 -8.92 2.45 -0.54
CA GLY A 9 -10.31 1.96 -0.48
C GLY A 9 -10.76 1.08 -1.66
N ASP A 10 -10.02 1.07 -2.78
CA ASP A 10 -10.38 0.22 -3.92
C ASP A 10 -9.57 -1.09 -3.89
N THR A 11 -10.11 -2.13 -3.25
CA THR A 11 -9.43 -3.43 -3.08
C THR A 11 -9.34 -4.27 -4.36
N SER A 12 -9.71 -3.73 -5.52
CA SER A 12 -9.65 -4.47 -6.78
C SER A 12 -8.19 -4.66 -7.23
N ILE A 13 -7.75 -5.92 -7.27
CA ILE A 13 -6.41 -6.31 -7.75
C ILE A 13 -6.14 -5.93 -9.21
N GLU A 14 -7.19 -5.60 -9.97
CA GLU A 14 -7.14 -5.07 -11.34
C GLU A 14 -6.52 -3.64 -11.37
N GLN A 15 -6.62 -2.88 -10.27
CA GLN A 15 -6.08 -1.52 -10.15
C GLN A 15 -4.70 -1.47 -9.47
N THR A 16 -4.11 -2.63 -9.16
CA THR A 16 -2.76 -2.71 -8.61
C THR A 16 -1.74 -2.33 -9.69
N ARG A 17 -1.24 -1.09 -9.63
CA ARG A 17 -0.23 -0.62 -10.59
C ARG A 17 1.15 -1.18 -10.32
N VAL A 18 1.48 -1.46 -9.06
CA VAL A 18 2.81 -1.94 -8.68
C VAL A 18 2.69 -3.19 -7.83
N ARG A 19 3.37 -4.25 -8.26
CA ARG A 19 3.52 -5.47 -7.48
C ARG A 19 4.87 -5.45 -6.79
N VAL A 20 4.86 -5.62 -5.48
CA VAL A 20 6.04 -5.66 -4.64
C VAL A 20 6.18 -7.07 -4.06
N ALA A 21 7.39 -7.61 -4.13
CA ALA A 21 7.68 -8.91 -3.56
C ALA A 21 7.52 -8.86 -2.02
N PRO A 22 6.95 -9.91 -1.40
CA PRO A 22 6.86 -9.97 0.06
C PRO A 22 8.27 -9.88 0.68
N GLY A 23 8.40 -9.15 1.80
CA GLY A 23 9.68 -8.90 2.47
C GLY A 23 10.49 -7.74 1.88
N THR A 24 9.98 -7.03 0.88
CA THR A 24 10.62 -5.79 0.40
C THR A 24 10.35 -4.66 1.38
N ALA A 25 11.39 -4.00 1.87
CA ALA A 25 11.24 -2.80 2.68
C ALA A 25 10.67 -1.65 1.84
N VAL A 26 9.66 -0.96 2.36
CA VAL A 26 9.04 0.20 1.73
C VAL A 26 9.08 1.39 2.69
N LEU A 27 9.12 2.61 2.15
CA LEU A 27 9.07 3.82 2.96
C LEU A 27 7.63 4.29 3.08
N VAL A 28 7.15 4.50 4.30
CA VAL A 28 5.87 5.18 4.52
C VAL A 28 6.06 6.67 4.23
N VAL A 29 5.28 7.21 3.31
CA VAL A 29 5.33 8.62 2.91
C VAL A 29 4.13 9.42 3.39
N ALA A 30 2.98 8.79 3.59
CA ALA A 30 1.79 9.42 4.17
C ALA A 30 0.84 8.41 4.83
N GLY A 31 -0.09 8.90 5.63
CA GLY A 31 -1.10 8.09 6.33
C GLY A 31 -0.86 7.98 7.84
N PRO A 32 -1.75 7.26 8.56
CA PRO A 32 -2.83 6.45 8.02
C PRO A 32 -4.04 7.30 7.60
N VAL A 33 -4.71 6.89 6.51
CA VAL A 33 -6.02 7.39 6.10
C VAL A 33 -7.04 6.29 6.32
N GLU A 34 -8.10 6.57 7.07
CA GLU A 34 -9.17 5.60 7.32
C GLU A 34 -10.27 5.73 6.25
N ILE A 35 -10.48 4.67 5.47
CA ILE A 35 -11.54 4.56 4.46
C ILE A 35 -12.22 3.21 4.62
N ASP A 36 -13.55 3.21 4.68
CA ASP A 36 -14.39 2.02 4.88
C ASP A 36 -13.99 1.19 6.11
N GLY A 37 -13.48 1.85 7.16
CA GLY A 37 -13.01 1.21 8.39
C GLY A 37 -11.64 0.53 8.29
N GLN A 38 -10.94 0.71 7.17
CA GLN A 38 -9.60 0.19 6.93
C GLN A 38 -8.57 1.33 6.94
N ALA A 39 -7.44 1.13 7.63
CA ALA A 39 -6.33 2.07 7.60
C ALA A 39 -5.43 1.84 6.37
N TRP A 40 -5.19 2.91 5.62
CA TRP A 40 -4.37 2.93 4.42
C TRP A 40 -3.13 3.80 4.59
N TRP A 41 -2.00 3.28 4.16
CA TRP A 41 -0.71 3.96 4.21
C TRP A 41 -0.21 4.16 2.80
N GLN A 42 0.21 5.38 2.49
CA GLN A 42 0.92 5.64 1.26
C GLN A 42 2.37 5.25 1.46
N VAL A 43 2.87 4.38 0.59
CA VAL A 43 4.24 3.90 0.62
C VAL A 43 4.94 4.20 -0.70
N ARG A 44 6.26 4.38 -0.61
CA ARG A 44 7.15 4.57 -1.75
C ARG A 44 8.15 3.42 -1.82
N VAL A 45 8.29 2.84 -3.00
CA VAL A 45 9.22 1.75 -3.31
C VAL A 45 9.80 1.97 -4.71
N PHE A 46 11.12 1.87 -4.86
CA PHE A 46 11.82 2.08 -6.15
C PHE A 46 11.33 3.31 -6.94
N ASN A 47 11.16 4.44 -6.24
CA ASN A 47 10.67 5.71 -6.80
C ASN A 47 9.23 5.69 -7.36
N GLN A 48 8.46 4.65 -7.04
CA GLN A 48 7.02 4.56 -7.29
C GLN A 48 6.27 4.68 -5.98
N GLU A 49 5.10 5.30 -6.03
CA GLU A 49 4.24 5.52 -4.86
C GLU A 49 2.90 4.84 -5.06
N GLY A 50 2.32 4.39 -3.95
CA GLY A 50 0.93 3.97 -3.93
C GLY A 50 0.46 3.61 -2.54
N TRP A 51 -0.82 3.32 -2.43
CA TRP A 51 -1.49 3.02 -1.18
C TRP A 51 -1.48 1.53 -0.90
N SER A 52 -1.28 1.21 0.37
CA SER A 52 -1.24 -0.15 0.90
C SER A 52 -2.03 -0.21 2.20
N PRO A 53 -2.89 -1.22 2.39
CA PRO A 53 -3.63 -1.35 3.64
C PRO A 53 -2.68 -1.78 4.76
N ALA A 54 -2.96 -1.33 5.98
CA ALA A 54 -2.10 -1.57 7.15
C ALA A 54 -1.85 -3.06 7.40
N GLU A 55 -2.84 -3.92 7.18
CA GLU A 55 -2.73 -5.39 7.31
C GLU A 55 -1.70 -6.03 6.37
N ALA A 56 -1.37 -5.35 5.26
CA ALA A 56 -0.42 -5.84 4.28
C ALA A 56 1.00 -5.31 4.52
N LEU A 57 1.15 -4.38 5.47
CA LEU A 57 2.42 -3.88 5.97
C LEU A 57 2.74 -4.55 7.30
N GLU A 58 3.78 -5.39 7.33
CA GLU A 58 4.31 -5.93 8.58
C GLU A 58 5.36 -4.96 9.15
N ILE A 59 5.21 -4.58 10.42
CA ILE A 59 6.25 -3.87 11.17
C ILE A 59 7.14 -4.91 11.85
N ARG A 60 8.43 -4.92 11.51
CA ARG A 60 9.45 -5.76 12.14
C ARG A 60 10.51 -4.93 12.84
#